data_AF-A0A7S1RYX2-F1
#
_entry.id   AF-A0A7S1RYX2-F1
#
_cell.length_a   1.000
_cell.length_b   1.000
_cell.length_c   1.000
_cell.angle_alpha   90.00
_cell.angle_beta   90.00
_cell.angle_gamma   90.00
#
_symmetry.space_group_name_H-M   'P 1'
#
loop_
_entity.id
_entity.type
_entity.pdbx_description
1 polymer ?
#
loop_
_entity_poly.entity_id
_entity_poly.type
_entity_poly.pdbx_seq_one_letter_code
_entity_poly.pdbx_strand_id
1 'polypeptide(L)'
;CEPCSQLNRAPRCLNCGEAVRGANPRDPEPYHQECRRCSSCYQVISKAEAQKLAGRLLCKTCSHLFGQFFLPDRRCDAEHVREAFEAWDTDSSGSIEAGELQRGLK
;
A
#
# COMPACT_ATOMS: atom_id res chain seq x y z
N CYS A 1 7.55 7.51 -32.92
CA CYS A 1 7.84 8.95 -32.79
C CYS A 1 8.87 9.15 -31.66
N GLU A 2 9.83 10.07 -31.79
CA GLU A 2 10.85 10.33 -30.75
C GLU A 2 10.24 10.65 -29.36
N PRO A 3 9.19 11.50 -29.25
CA PRO A 3 8.50 11.75 -27.99
C PRO A 3 7.90 10.48 -27.36
N CYS A 4 7.33 9.60 -28.18
CA CYS A 4 6.75 8.33 -27.77
C CYS A 4 7.80 7.37 -27.20
N SER A 5 8.98 7.32 -27.83
CA SER A 5 10.09 6.48 -27.38
C SER A 5 10.69 6.96 -26.07
N GLN A 6 10.70 8.27 -25.82
CA GLN A 6 11.14 8.85 -24.55
C GLN A 6 10.14 8.57 -23.43
N LEU A 7 8.84 8.66 -23.71
CA LEU A 7 7.77 8.30 -22.78
C LEU A 7 7.82 6.82 -22.35
N ASN A 8 8.07 5.90 -23.28
CA ASN A 8 8.18 4.48 -22.97
C ASN A 8 9.41 4.09 -22.15
N ARG A 9 10.48 4.90 -22.18
CA ARG A 9 11.71 4.70 -21.40
C ARG A 9 11.75 5.52 -20.13
N ALA A 10 10.79 6.41 -19.92
CA ALA A 10 10.74 7.25 -18.73
C ALA A 10 10.41 6.39 -17.49
N PRO A 11 11.01 6.71 -16.34
CA PRO A 11 10.73 5.99 -15.11
C PRO A 11 9.26 6.16 -14.72
N ARG A 12 8.67 5.09 -14.19
CA ARG A 12 7.25 5.06 -13.78
C ARG A 12 7.10 5.54 -12.35
N CYS A 13 6.09 6.33 -12.08
CA CYS A 13 5.79 6.78 -10.74
C CYS A 13 5.40 5.58 -9.86
N LEU A 14 6.04 5.46 -8.70
CA LEU A 14 5.76 4.38 -7.75
C LEU A 14 4.38 4.50 -7.05
N ASN A 15 3.66 5.63 -7.22
CA ASN A 15 2.32 5.84 -6.65
C ASN A 15 1.20 5.66 -7.68
N CYS A 16 1.33 6.20 -8.91
CA CYS A 16 0.27 6.12 -9.92
C CYS A 16 0.58 5.19 -11.11
N GLY A 17 1.81 4.68 -11.25
CA GLY A 17 2.21 3.79 -12.34
C GLY A 17 2.50 4.47 -13.69
N GLU A 18 2.17 5.75 -13.81
CA GLU A 18 2.38 6.54 -15.03
C GLU A 18 3.81 7.04 -15.19
N ALA A 19 4.23 7.29 -16.44
CA ALA A 19 5.57 7.81 -16.75
C ALA A 19 5.78 9.21 -16.15
N VAL A 20 6.87 9.41 -15.42
CA VAL A 20 7.26 10.72 -14.90
C VAL A 20 8.08 11.44 -15.98
N ARG A 21 7.41 12.34 -16.71
CA ARG A 21 8.07 13.15 -17.75
C ARG A 21 9.15 14.03 -17.13
N GLY A 22 10.36 13.98 -17.69
CA GLY A 22 11.49 14.78 -17.20
C GLY A 22 12.10 14.29 -15.88
N ALA A 23 11.71 13.13 -15.36
CA ALA A 23 12.40 12.53 -14.24
C ALA A 23 13.83 12.12 -14.65
N ASN A 24 14.76 12.32 -13.72
CA ASN A 24 16.12 11.87 -13.92
C ASN A 24 16.14 10.33 -13.97
N PRO A 25 16.68 9.70 -15.03
CA PRO A 25 16.76 8.25 -15.15
C PRO A 25 17.52 7.57 -14.00
N ARG A 26 18.33 8.33 -13.24
CA ARG A 26 19.06 7.86 -12.07
C ARG A 26 18.31 8.06 -10.74
N ASP A 27 17.11 8.64 -10.73
CA ASP A 27 16.34 8.75 -9.49
C ASP A 27 15.79 7.37 -9.13
N PRO A 28 16.22 6.76 -8.01
CA PRO A 28 15.72 5.45 -7.59
C PRO A 28 14.23 5.49 -7.20
N GLU A 29 13.69 6.67 -6.93
CA GLU A 29 12.33 6.86 -6.43
C GLU A 29 11.58 7.93 -7.23
N PRO A 30 11.23 7.61 -8.50
CA PRO A 30 10.45 8.49 -9.35
C PRO A 30 9.03 8.65 -8.79
N TYR A 31 8.69 9.88 -8.42
CA TYR A 31 7.34 10.30 -8.07
C TYR A 31 7.03 11.60 -8.82
N HIS A 32 5.79 11.76 -9.30
CA HIS A 32 5.31 13.11 -9.65
C HIS A 32 5.27 13.96 -8.37
N GLN A 33 5.41 15.28 -8.53
CA GLN A 33 5.39 16.22 -7.40
C GLN A 33 4.10 16.09 -6.59
N GLU A 34 2.96 15.92 -7.26
CA GLU A 34 1.64 15.68 -6.67
C GLU A 34 1.43 14.24 -6.17
N CYS A 35 2.12 13.27 -6.77
CA CYS A 35 1.99 11.86 -6.40
C CYS A 35 2.84 11.45 -5.21
N ARG A 36 3.82 12.29 -4.81
CA ARG A 36 4.60 12.08 -3.59
C ARG A 36 3.78 12.50 -2.37
N ARG A 37 2.82 11.66 -2.00
CA ARG A 37 1.88 11.91 -0.90
C ARG A 37 1.94 10.82 0.16
N CYS A 38 1.61 11.19 1.39
CA CYS A 38 1.48 10.25 2.48
C CYS A 38 0.34 9.26 2.20
N SER A 39 0.60 7.95 2.31
CA SER A 39 -0.42 6.92 2.12
C SER A 39 -1.52 6.92 3.19
N SER A 40 -1.32 7.63 4.31
CA SER A 40 -2.31 7.73 5.39
C SER A 40 -3.11 9.04 5.33
N CYS A 41 -2.44 10.19 5.33
CA CYS A 41 -3.11 11.49 5.37
C CYS A 41 -3.25 12.18 4.01
N TYR A 42 -2.72 11.56 2.94
CA TYR A 42 -2.76 12.06 1.55
C TYR A 42 -2.13 13.44 1.33
N GLN A 43 -1.45 14.00 2.33
CA GLN A 43 -0.69 15.24 2.20
C GLN A 43 0.52 15.05 1.30
N VAL A 44 0.79 16.02 0.43
CA VAL A 44 2.00 16.04 -0.40
C VAL A 44 3.20 16.28 0.49
N ILE A 45 4.22 15.43 0.35
CA ILE A 45 5.42 15.45 1.19
C ILE A 45 6.68 15.67 0.37
N SER A 46 7.61 16.43 0.95
CA SER A 46 8.92 16.68 0.38
C SER A 46 9.79 15.41 0.42
N LYS A 47 10.77 15.29 -0.50
CA LYS A 47 11.73 14.15 -0.50
C LYS A 47 12.46 14.00 0.84
N ALA A 48 12.71 15.10 1.54
CA ALA A 48 13.40 15.12 2.83
C ALA A 48 12.54 14.66 4.02
N GLU A 49 11.21 14.78 3.92
CA GLU A 49 10.27 14.49 5.01
C GLU A 49 9.51 13.18 4.81
N ALA A 50 9.73 12.55 3.65
CA ALA A 50 9.16 11.28 3.28
C ALA A 50 9.88 10.13 3.97
N GLN A 51 9.14 9.35 4.74
CA GLN A 51 9.62 8.10 5.31
C GLN A 51 8.99 6.93 4.60
N LYS A 52 9.81 5.96 4.20
CA LYS A 52 9.36 4.74 3.55
C LYS A 52 9.26 3.63 4.59
N LEU A 53 8.03 3.18 4.87
CA LEU A 53 7.75 2.13 5.82
C LEU A 53 6.97 1.01 5.12
N ALA A 54 7.51 -0.21 5.11
CA ALA A 54 6.91 -1.37 4.44
C ALA A 54 6.49 -1.09 2.97
N GLY A 55 7.32 -0.34 2.22
CA GLY A 55 7.03 0.04 0.84
C GLY A 55 6.01 1.17 0.65
N ARG A 56 5.43 1.70 1.73
CA ARG A 56 4.50 2.84 1.71
C ARG A 56 5.22 4.14 2.07
N LEU A 57 4.77 5.25 1.48
CA LEU A 57 5.34 6.57 1.70
C LEU A 57 4.53 7.29 2.79
N LEU A 58 5.15 7.67 3.89
CA LEU A 58 4.51 8.34 5.02
C LEU A 58 5.18 9.68 5.32
N CYS A 59 4.41 10.66 5.80
CA CYS A 59 4.98 11.88 6.37
C CYS A 59 5.61 11.59 7.74
N LYS A 60 6.50 12.46 8.23
CA LYS A 60 7.14 12.31 9.56
C LYS A 60 6.15 12.09 10.71
N THR A 61 5.02 12.79 10.69
CA THR A 61 3.98 12.65 11.73
C THR A 61 3.32 11.27 11.66
N CYS A 62 2.87 10.87 10.46
CA CYS A 62 2.30 9.56 10.25
C CYS A 62 3.34 8.47 10.55
N SER A 63 4.59 8.62 10.14
CA SER A 63 5.61 7.62 10.41
C SER A 63 5.95 7.50 11.90
N HIS A 64 5.85 8.57 12.69
CA HIS A 64 5.97 8.48 14.15
C HIS A 64 4.74 7.83 14.80
N LEU A 65 3.54 8.22 14.39
CA LEU A 65 2.29 7.65 14.91
C LEU A 65 2.18 6.17 14.56
N PHE A 66 2.55 5.80 13.33
CA PHE A 66 2.48 4.44 12.83
C PHE A 66 3.75 3.65 13.09
N GLY A 67 4.91 4.25 13.35
CA GLY A 67 6.17 3.53 13.61
C GLY A 67 6.15 2.69 14.90
N GLN A 68 5.18 2.93 15.78
CA GLN A 68 4.94 2.16 16.99
C GLN A 68 3.83 1.09 16.83
N PHE A 69 3.00 1.21 15.79
CA PHE A 69 1.85 0.32 15.53
C PHE A 69 1.98 -0.51 14.24
N PHE A 70 2.86 -0.12 13.32
CA PHE A 70 3.30 -0.90 12.17
C PHE A 70 4.51 -1.74 12.61
N LEU A 71 4.24 -2.81 13.37
CA LEU A 71 4.87 -4.07 13.00
C LEU A 71 4.57 -4.29 11.51
N PRO A 72 5.52 -4.78 10.68
CA PRO A 72 5.21 -5.08 9.30
C PRO A 72 3.99 -5.98 9.35
N ASP A 73 2.87 -5.46 8.81
CA ASP A 73 1.69 -6.27 8.68
C ASP A 73 2.03 -7.33 7.64
N ARG A 74 2.58 -8.42 8.15
CA ARG A 74 2.69 -9.72 7.50
C ARG A 74 1.33 -10.42 7.56
N ARG A 75 0.22 -9.69 7.66
CA ARG A 75 -1.13 -10.21 7.48
C ARG A 75 -1.70 -9.48 6.29
N CYS A 76 -1.60 -10.12 5.13
CA CYS A 76 -2.29 -9.61 3.96
C CYS A 76 -3.81 -9.61 4.22
N ASP A 77 -4.58 -8.78 3.50
CA ASP A 77 -6.05 -8.78 3.62
C ASP A 77 -6.63 -10.20 3.48
N ALA A 78 -5.99 -11.07 2.69
CA ALA A 78 -6.37 -12.47 2.54
C ALA A 78 -6.14 -13.31 3.81
N GLU A 79 -5.14 -12.99 4.64
CA GLU A 79 -4.93 -13.65 5.93
C GLU A 79 -5.96 -13.19 6.97
N HIS A 80 -6.35 -11.91 6.98
CA HIS A 80 -7.47 -11.46 7.81
C HIS A 80 -8.80 -12.10 7.39
N VAL A 81 -9.06 -12.20 6.08
CA VAL A 81 -10.24 -12.89 5.57
C VAL A 81 -10.19 -14.37 5.94
N ARG A 82 -9.02 -15.01 5.84
CA ARG A 82 -8.84 -16.43 6.22
C ARG A 82 -9.01 -16.65 7.72
N GLU A 83 -8.41 -15.83 8.57
CA GLU A 83 -8.57 -15.94 10.04
C GLU A 83 -10.02 -15.71 10.46
N ALA A 84 -10.70 -14.72 9.87
CA ALA A 84 -12.12 -14.49 10.09
C ALA A 84 -12.96 -15.68 9.62
N PHE A 85 -12.59 -16.29 8.50
CA PHE A 85 -13.21 -17.49 7.98
C PHE A 85 -13.00 -18.69 8.91
N GLU A 86 -11.77 -18.98 9.34
CA GLU A 86 -11.42 -20.05 10.29
C GLU A 86 -12.09 -19.86 11.67
N ALA A 87 -12.30 -18.62 12.10
CA ALA A 87 -13.01 -18.33 13.33
C ALA A 87 -14.52 -18.65 13.23
N TRP A 88 -15.10 -18.62 12.03
CA TRP A 88 -16.51 -18.90 11.79
C TRP A 88 -16.73 -20.37 11.42
N ASP A 89 -15.87 -20.92 10.56
CA ASP A 89 -15.77 -22.33 10.16
C ASP A 89 -15.19 -23.18 11.32
N THR A 90 -16.06 -23.50 12.27
CA THR A 90 -15.69 -24.16 13.52
C THR A 90 -15.36 -25.64 13.29
N ASP A 91 -15.92 -26.22 12.24
CA ASP A 91 -15.70 -27.62 11.89
C ASP A 91 -14.57 -27.85 10.87
N SER A 92 -13.94 -26.76 10.40
CA SER A 92 -12.86 -26.81 9.40
C SER A 92 -13.29 -27.47 8.09
N SER A 93 -14.57 -27.37 7.74
CA SER A 93 -15.13 -27.91 6.49
C SER A 93 -14.64 -27.15 5.26
N GLY A 94 -14.09 -25.95 5.43
CA GLY A 94 -13.75 -25.04 4.34
C GLY A 94 -14.95 -24.28 3.81
N SER A 95 -16.08 -24.30 4.52
CA SER A 95 -17.33 -23.60 4.19
C SER A 95 -17.99 -23.07 5.45
N ILE A 96 -18.60 -21.89 5.40
CA ILE A 96 -19.38 -21.37 6.53
C ILE A 96 -20.83 -21.82 6.36
N GLU A 97 -21.28 -22.73 7.21
CA GLU A 97 -22.67 -23.19 7.22
C GLU A 97 -23.60 -22.19 7.93
N ALA A 98 -24.91 -22.27 7.65
CA ALA A 98 -25.90 -21.36 8.25
C ALA A 98 -25.89 -21.39 9.79
N GLY A 99 -25.60 -22.55 10.38
CA GLY A 99 -25.46 -22.70 11.84
C GLY A 99 -24.21 -22.03 12.40
N GLU A 100 -23.13 -22.01 11.64
CA GLU A 100 -21.87 -21.36 11.99
C GLU A 100 -21.96 -19.84 11.86
N LEU A 101 -22.56 -19.37 10.76
CA LEU A 101 -22.89 -17.98 10.54
C LEU A 101 -23.74 -17.40 11.68
N GLN A 102 -24.76 -18.15 12.14
CA GLN A 102 -25.62 -17.74 13.26
C GLN A 102 -24.89 -17.71 14.60
N ARG A 103 -23.83 -18.51 14.79
CA ARG A 103 -22.99 -18.46 16.00
C ARG A 103 -22.07 -17.26 15.99
N GLY A 104 -21.48 -16.92 14.84
CA GLY A 104 -20.57 -15.78 14.68
C GLY A 104 -21.25 -14.40 14.76
N LEU A 105 -22.57 -14.32 14.49
CA LEU A 105 -23.35 -13.06 14.48
C LEU A 105 -24.04 -12.71 15.81
N LYS A 106 -23.82 -13.48 16.88
CA LYS A 106 -24.46 -13.23 18.19
C LYS A 106 -23.72 -12.22 19.06
#